data_AF-A0A0S7YKQ6-F1
#
_entry.id   AF-A0A0S7YKQ6-F1
#
_cell.length_a   1.000
_cell.length_b   1.000
_cell.length_c   1.000
_cell.angle_alpha   90.00
_cell.angle_beta   90.00
_cell.angle_gamma   90.00
#
_symmetry.space_group_name_H-M   'P 1'
#
loop_
_entity.id
_entity.type
_entity.pdbx_description
1 polymer ?
#
loop_
_entity_poly.entity_id
_entity_poly.type
_entity_poly.pdbx_seq_one_letter_code
_entity_poly.pdbx_strand_id
1 'polypeptide(L)'
;MILTTMIYLLVTSAIASAAAWVAESGLRRAGLPIRWVWLAAMLLGPALLTAGALLPPESTARLAAAPTGPVIELPAFEVASSDSAPLGPNEGLLLAWVLASGLMVAAVLRTRLVLARERRRWQEARVDGRRVLIAADRGPAVTGVLRPRIVLPRWFEELAGGHRAFVLLHEEEHVKGGDTILLPVALALVSFTPWNPFTWLQSGASLGLAAFSERPGAAALERRIVAMTHRRTRWGSFRAVMLTTIAAAIAAQACGVEDPMTIDERGAVTVDPRQTIVPDDPNATLPPPPIETRSAEEIRREPTFTPFTVAPGITNREEVIRVLREQYPPLLQEAGVGGTVRVYFFVNERGLVEQVRLDRSSGHPALDEAALNVAGAYRFTAARNGDDPVPVWVSFPITFQVR
;
A
#
# COMPACT_ATOMS: atom_id res chain seq x y z
N MET A 1 8.12 -22.95 -10.78
CA MET A 1 6.69 -23.20 -10.46
C MET A 1 6.18 -22.29 -9.35
N ILE A 2 6.88 -22.16 -8.21
CA ILE A 2 6.44 -21.33 -7.07
C ILE A 2 6.33 -19.84 -7.44
N LEU A 3 7.32 -19.29 -8.16
CA LEU A 3 7.28 -17.89 -8.61
C LEU A 3 6.04 -17.60 -9.46
N THR A 4 5.68 -18.51 -10.38
CA THR A 4 4.47 -18.41 -11.21
C THR A 4 3.21 -18.39 -10.36
N THR A 5 3.11 -19.26 -9.35
CA THR A 5 1.99 -19.26 -8.40
C THR A 5 1.93 -17.97 -7.59
N MET A 6 3.07 -17.42 -7.17
CA MET A 6 3.12 -16.17 -6.43
C MET A 6 2.64 -14.98 -7.28
N ILE A 7 3.12 -14.88 -8.53
CA ILE A 7 2.66 -13.85 -9.48
C ILE A 7 1.16 -14.00 -9.74
N TYR A 8 0.68 -15.21 -9.97
CA TYR A 8 -0.75 -15.49 -10.18
C TYR A 8 -1.60 -15.00 -9.00
N LEU A 9 -1.21 -15.36 -7.76
CA LEU A 9 -1.92 -14.94 -6.56
C LEU A 9 -1.85 -13.42 -6.35
N LEU A 10 -0.74 -12.77 -6.72
CA LEU A 10 -0.61 -11.32 -6.64
C LEU A 10 -1.56 -10.61 -7.61
N VAL A 11 -1.58 -11.04 -8.89
CA VAL A 11 -2.45 -10.46 -9.93
C VAL A 11 -3.93 -10.68 -9.60
N THR A 12 -4.31 -11.91 -9.24
CA THR A 12 -5.69 -12.23 -8.88
C THR A 12 -6.15 -11.47 -7.64
N SER A 13 -5.28 -11.31 -6.63
CA SER A 13 -5.61 -10.51 -5.44
C SER A 13 -5.76 -9.01 -5.77
N ALA A 14 -4.94 -8.47 -6.68
CA ALA A 14 -5.05 -7.08 -7.11
C ALA A 14 -6.40 -6.82 -7.81
N ILE A 15 -6.79 -7.70 -8.73
CA ILE A 15 -8.08 -7.62 -9.44
C ILE A 15 -9.25 -7.78 -8.45
N ALA A 16 -9.16 -8.76 -7.54
CA ALA A 16 -10.18 -8.98 -6.52
C ALA A 16 -10.34 -7.76 -5.60
N SER A 17 -9.25 -7.08 -5.24
CA SER A 17 -9.28 -5.83 -4.47
C SER A 17 -9.98 -4.70 -5.22
N ALA A 18 -9.69 -4.52 -6.52
CA ALA A 18 -10.36 -3.50 -7.32
C ALA A 18 -11.87 -3.77 -7.44
N ALA A 19 -12.26 -5.02 -7.67
CA ALA A 19 -13.66 -5.43 -7.72
C ALA A 19 -14.37 -5.22 -6.38
N ALA A 20 -13.73 -5.59 -5.27
CA ALA A 20 -14.26 -5.39 -3.93
C ALA A 20 -14.49 -3.90 -3.62
N TRP A 21 -13.58 -3.03 -4.05
CA TRP A 21 -13.69 -1.59 -3.85
C TRP A 21 -14.88 -0.96 -4.59
N VAL A 22 -15.14 -1.41 -5.82
CA VAL A 22 -16.33 -1.01 -6.58
C VAL A 22 -17.60 -1.56 -5.93
N ALA A 23 -17.61 -2.84 -5.54
CA ALA A 23 -18.75 -3.48 -4.89
C ALA A 23 -19.10 -2.81 -3.54
N GLU A 24 -18.09 -2.45 -2.75
CA GLU A 24 -18.23 -1.70 -1.52
C GLU A 24 -18.97 -0.38 -1.74
N SER A 25 -18.61 0.38 -2.78
CA SER A 25 -19.24 1.65 -3.11
C SER A 25 -20.74 1.51 -3.40
N GLY A 26 -21.16 0.38 -4.00
CA GLY A 26 -22.56 0.06 -4.25
C GLY A 26 -23.29 -0.45 -2.99
N LEU A 27 -22.66 -1.36 -2.23
CA LEU A 27 -23.24 -1.95 -1.02
C LEU A 27 -23.45 -0.92 0.09
N ARG A 28 -22.55 0.07 0.19
CA ARG A 28 -22.70 1.23 1.09
C ARG A 28 -23.99 2.00 0.83
N ARG A 29 -24.39 2.17 -0.43
CA ARG A 29 -25.65 2.84 -0.79
C ARG A 29 -26.89 2.01 -0.47
N ALA A 30 -26.74 0.68 -0.44
CA ALA A 30 -27.82 -0.26 -0.14
C ALA A 30 -27.92 -0.62 1.37
N GLY A 31 -27.02 -0.11 2.22
CA GLY A 31 -26.98 -0.46 3.65
C GLY A 31 -26.65 -1.92 3.93
N LEU A 32 -25.99 -2.62 2.99
CA LEU A 32 -25.65 -4.04 3.09
C LEU A 32 -24.28 -4.26 3.75
N PRO A 33 -24.04 -5.42 4.39
CA PRO A 33 -22.79 -5.68 5.10
C PRO A 33 -21.60 -5.82 4.13
N ILE A 34 -20.68 -4.86 4.17
CA ILE A 34 -19.50 -4.76 3.29
C ILE A 34 -18.41 -5.79 3.63
N ARG A 35 -18.41 -6.27 4.87
CA ARG A 35 -17.29 -7.04 5.47
C ARG A 35 -17.08 -8.40 4.77
N TRP A 36 -18.16 -9.01 4.28
CA TRP A 36 -18.12 -10.31 3.59
C TRP A 36 -17.53 -10.24 2.18
N VAL A 37 -17.64 -9.08 1.52
CA VAL A 37 -17.10 -8.89 0.16
C VAL A 37 -15.58 -8.98 0.16
N TRP A 38 -14.94 -8.37 1.15
CA TRP A 38 -13.50 -8.40 1.26
C TRP A 38 -12.97 -9.78 1.66
N LEU A 39 -13.69 -10.53 2.48
CA LEU A 39 -13.34 -11.93 2.75
C LEU A 39 -13.44 -12.78 1.47
N ALA A 40 -14.50 -12.58 0.67
CA ALA A 40 -14.64 -13.25 -0.61
C ALA A 40 -13.48 -12.90 -1.57
N ALA A 41 -13.06 -11.63 -1.59
CA ALA A 41 -11.90 -11.20 -2.38
C ALA A 41 -10.59 -11.88 -1.95
N MET A 42 -10.36 -12.08 -0.64
CA MET A 42 -9.19 -12.80 -0.13
C MET A 42 -9.19 -14.28 -0.53
N LEU A 43 -10.37 -14.89 -0.66
CA LEU A 43 -10.52 -16.31 -0.99
C LEU A 43 -10.56 -16.58 -2.50
N LEU A 44 -10.84 -15.57 -3.33
CA LEU A 44 -11.01 -15.72 -4.77
C LEU A 44 -9.76 -16.26 -5.47
N GLY A 45 -8.59 -15.68 -5.19
CA GLY A 45 -7.31 -16.11 -5.79
C GLY A 45 -6.99 -17.59 -5.51
N PRO A 46 -6.95 -18.01 -4.23
CA PRO A 46 -6.77 -19.42 -3.87
C PRO A 46 -7.83 -20.35 -4.49
N ALA A 47 -9.11 -19.94 -4.49
CA ALA A 47 -10.19 -20.75 -5.06
C ALA A 47 -10.01 -20.98 -6.57
N LEU A 48 -9.65 -19.94 -7.33
CA LEU A 48 -9.38 -20.05 -8.76
C LEU A 48 -8.16 -20.93 -9.05
N LEU A 49 -7.10 -20.82 -8.24
CA LEU A 49 -5.93 -21.68 -8.35
C LEU A 49 -6.30 -23.15 -8.14
N THR A 50 -7.08 -23.46 -7.09
CA THR A 50 -7.53 -24.83 -6.83
C THR A 50 -8.48 -25.36 -7.89
N ALA A 51 -9.38 -24.52 -8.40
CA ALA A 51 -10.31 -24.89 -9.47
C ALA A 51 -9.55 -25.19 -10.76
N GLY A 52 -8.53 -24.39 -11.10
CA GLY A 52 -7.66 -24.63 -12.25
C GLY A 52 -6.89 -25.95 -12.18
N ALA A 53 -6.46 -26.35 -10.98
CA ALA A 53 -5.78 -27.64 -10.76
C ALA A 53 -6.72 -28.86 -10.83
N LEU A 54 -8.02 -28.67 -10.62
CA LEU A 54 -9.05 -29.71 -10.69
C LEU A 54 -9.60 -29.91 -12.11
N LEU A 55 -9.35 -28.97 -13.03
CA LEU A 55 -9.76 -29.10 -14.42
C LEU A 55 -8.83 -30.09 -15.15
N PRO A 56 -9.37 -31.08 -15.89
CA PRO A 56 -8.55 -32.04 -16.61
C PRO A 56 -7.72 -31.33 -17.69
N PRO A 57 -6.47 -31.75 -17.95
CA PRO A 57 -5.58 -31.16 -18.94
C PRO A 57 -6.02 -31.57 -20.36
N GLU A 58 -7.21 -31.18 -20.79
CA GLU A 58 -7.75 -31.60 -22.11
C GLU A 58 -7.24 -30.75 -23.28
N SER A 59 -6.62 -29.60 -23.02
CA SER A 59 -6.33 -28.59 -24.05
C SER A 59 -4.88 -28.54 -24.55
N THR A 60 -3.91 -29.18 -23.89
CA THR A 60 -2.51 -29.18 -24.33
C THR A 60 -2.09 -30.47 -25.05
N ALA A 61 -2.77 -31.59 -24.82
CA ALA A 61 -2.43 -32.88 -25.41
C ALA A 61 -2.64 -32.95 -26.93
N ARG A 62 -3.51 -32.11 -27.50
CA ARG A 62 -3.80 -32.11 -28.95
C ARG A 62 -2.71 -31.43 -29.81
N LEU A 63 -1.79 -30.68 -29.19
CA LEU A 63 -0.69 -30.00 -29.89
C LEU A 63 0.63 -30.79 -29.87
N ALA A 64 0.71 -31.88 -29.09
CA ALA A 64 1.92 -32.69 -28.94
C ALA A 64 1.96 -33.95 -29.82
N ALA A 65 0.97 -34.15 -30.70
CA ALA A 65 1.01 -35.19 -31.72
C ALA A 65 2.01 -34.80 -32.82
N ALA A 66 3.31 -34.85 -32.51
CA ALA A 66 4.38 -34.71 -33.48
C ALA A 66 4.39 -35.93 -34.41
N PRO A 67 4.72 -35.77 -35.70
CA PRO A 67 4.82 -36.90 -36.62
C PRO A 67 5.91 -37.87 -36.14
N THR A 68 5.54 -39.14 -35.99
CA THR A 68 6.43 -40.24 -35.63
C THR A 68 7.38 -40.55 -36.79
N GLY A 69 8.50 -39.83 -36.86
CA GLY A 69 9.65 -40.22 -37.68
C GLY A 69 10.49 -41.32 -37.00
N PRO A 70 11.35 -42.04 -37.74
CA PRO A 70 12.25 -43.03 -37.15
C PRO A 70 13.22 -42.35 -36.18
N VAL A 71 13.18 -42.76 -34.91
CA VAL A 71 14.07 -42.28 -33.85
C VAL A 71 15.35 -43.12 -33.88
N ILE A 72 16.50 -42.46 -34.03
CA ILE A 72 17.81 -43.08 -33.88
C ILE A 72 18.13 -43.11 -32.38
N GLU A 73 18.14 -44.29 -31.76
CA GLU A 73 18.57 -44.44 -30.37
C GLU A 73 20.09 -44.32 -30.27
N LEU A 74 20.56 -43.30 -29.56
CA LEU A 74 21.96 -43.17 -29.17
C LEU A 74 22.20 -43.94 -27.86
N PRO A 75 23.38 -44.56 -27.68
CA PRO A 75 23.70 -45.26 -26.44
C PRO A 75 23.68 -44.29 -25.26
N ALA A 76 22.96 -44.67 -24.20
CA ALA A 76 22.87 -43.89 -22.98
C ALA A 76 24.25 -43.83 -22.31
N PHE A 77 24.73 -42.61 -22.05
CA PHE A 77 25.88 -42.39 -21.18
C PHE A 77 25.37 -41.95 -19.82
N GLU A 78 25.80 -42.64 -18.76
CA GLU A 78 25.47 -42.26 -17.39
C GLU A 78 26.33 -41.07 -16.98
N VAL A 79 25.71 -39.91 -16.82
CA VAL A 79 26.34 -38.77 -16.14
C VAL A 79 26.16 -38.97 -14.65
N ALA A 80 27.26 -39.21 -13.93
CA ALA A 80 27.24 -39.19 -12.47
C ALA A 80 26.81 -37.79 -12.00
N SER A 81 25.63 -37.70 -11.38
CA SER A 81 25.14 -36.47 -10.78
C SER A 81 25.93 -36.19 -9.50
N SER A 82 26.50 -34.99 -9.37
CA SER A 82 27.14 -34.55 -8.13
C SER A 82 26.06 -34.18 -7.10
N ASP A 83 25.98 -34.93 -6.01
CA ASP A 83 24.94 -34.90 -4.97
C ASP A 83 24.95 -33.66 -4.05
N SER A 84 25.37 -32.49 -4.54
CA SER A 84 25.28 -31.24 -3.77
C SER A 84 25.06 -30.02 -4.66
N ALA A 85 23.93 -30.00 -5.36
CA ALA A 85 23.43 -28.75 -5.92
C ALA A 85 22.94 -27.84 -4.77
N PRO A 86 23.37 -26.56 -4.70
CA PRO A 86 22.77 -25.60 -3.79
C PRO A 86 21.25 -25.51 -4.02
N LEU A 87 20.49 -25.12 -2.98
CA LEU A 87 19.05 -24.87 -3.09
C LEU A 87 18.80 -24.00 -4.33
N GLY A 88 18.06 -24.54 -5.30
CA GLY A 88 17.67 -23.76 -6.46
C GLY A 88 16.80 -22.57 -6.05
N PRO A 89 16.60 -21.59 -6.97
CA PRO A 89 15.87 -20.37 -6.66
C PRO A 89 14.42 -20.64 -6.23
N ASN A 90 13.80 -21.73 -6.71
CA ASN A 90 12.45 -22.12 -6.30
C ASN A 90 12.43 -22.70 -4.86
N GLU A 91 13.41 -23.53 -4.53
CA GLU A 91 13.54 -24.18 -3.21
C GLU A 91 13.86 -23.14 -2.13
N GLY A 92 14.74 -22.19 -2.43
CA GLY A 92 15.02 -21.04 -1.56
C GLY A 92 13.78 -20.18 -1.31
N LEU A 93 12.99 -19.91 -2.35
CA LEU A 93 11.75 -19.14 -2.25
C LEU A 93 10.68 -19.87 -1.43
N LEU A 94 10.56 -21.19 -1.58
CA LEU A 94 9.67 -22.02 -0.76
C LEU A 94 10.07 -21.96 0.72
N LEU A 95 11.37 -22.14 1.00
CA LEU A 95 11.89 -22.12 2.37
C LEU A 95 11.63 -20.76 3.02
N ALA A 96 11.90 -19.66 2.30
CA ALA A 96 11.62 -18.31 2.76
C ALA A 96 10.13 -18.09 3.06
N TRP A 97 9.25 -18.57 2.17
CA TRP A 97 7.80 -18.53 2.39
C TRP A 97 7.40 -19.31 3.65
N VAL A 98 7.79 -20.58 3.77
CA VAL A 98 7.45 -21.43 4.92
C VAL A 98 7.95 -20.82 6.23
N LEU A 99 9.18 -20.29 6.25
CA LEU A 99 9.74 -19.62 7.43
C LEU A 99 8.98 -18.35 7.80
N ALA A 100 8.66 -17.50 6.82
CA ALA A 100 7.90 -16.27 7.07
C ALA A 100 6.49 -16.57 7.61
N SER A 101 5.80 -17.53 6.99
CA SER A 101 4.48 -18.01 7.44
C SER A 101 4.56 -18.63 8.84
N GLY A 102 5.55 -19.51 9.08
CA GLY A 102 5.76 -20.16 10.38
C GLY A 102 6.04 -19.16 11.50
N LEU A 103 6.91 -18.17 11.26
CA LEU A 103 7.20 -17.10 12.22
C LEU A 103 5.95 -16.28 12.54
N MET A 104 5.14 -15.97 11.53
CA MET A 104 3.90 -15.21 11.74
C MET A 104 2.86 -16.01 12.52
N VAL A 105 2.65 -17.29 12.16
CA VAL A 105 1.76 -18.19 12.91
C VAL A 105 2.24 -18.33 14.36
N ALA A 106 3.54 -18.49 14.60
CA ALA A 106 4.11 -18.56 15.94
C ALA A 106 3.86 -17.26 16.73
N ALA A 107 4.00 -16.09 16.10
CA ALA A 107 3.70 -14.80 16.74
C ALA A 107 2.20 -14.65 17.08
N VAL A 108 1.30 -15.07 16.19
CA VAL A 108 -0.15 -15.08 16.43
C VAL A 108 -0.50 -16.05 17.55
N LEU A 109 0.04 -17.27 17.52
CA LEU A 109 -0.17 -18.29 18.54
C LEU A 109 0.36 -17.82 19.90
N ARG A 110 1.56 -17.24 19.96
CA ARG A 110 2.10 -16.65 21.18
C ARG A 110 1.16 -15.59 21.75
N THR A 111 0.65 -14.70 20.91
CA THR A 111 -0.30 -13.65 21.33
C THR A 111 -1.60 -14.27 21.88
N ARG A 112 -2.13 -15.29 21.21
CA ARG A 112 -3.31 -16.06 21.66
C ARG A 112 -3.06 -16.76 22.98
N LEU A 113 -1.89 -17.37 23.16
CA LEU A 113 -1.50 -18.08 24.38
C LEU A 113 -1.33 -17.11 25.56
N VAL A 114 -0.66 -15.98 25.35
CA VAL A 114 -0.53 -14.91 26.35
C VAL A 114 -1.90 -14.39 26.75
N LEU A 115 -2.76 -14.08 25.77
CA LEU A 115 -4.12 -13.60 26.04
C LEU A 115 -4.96 -14.65 26.76
N ALA A 116 -4.86 -15.92 26.38
CA ALA A 116 -5.58 -17.03 27.02
C ALA A 116 -5.13 -17.26 28.47
N ARG A 117 -3.82 -17.08 28.76
CA ARG A 117 -3.29 -17.14 30.12
C ARG A 117 -3.80 -15.98 30.97
N GLU A 118 -3.78 -14.77 30.44
CA GLU A 118 -4.28 -13.59 31.15
C GLU A 118 -5.79 -13.61 31.37
N ARG A 119 -6.56 -14.13 30.41
CA ARG A 119 -8.02 -14.26 30.53
C ARG A 119 -8.44 -15.05 31.77
N ARG A 120 -7.62 -15.98 32.25
CA ARG A 120 -7.89 -16.74 33.49
C ARG A 120 -7.95 -15.85 34.74
N ARG A 121 -7.40 -14.63 34.68
CA ARG A 121 -7.39 -13.66 35.78
C ARG A 121 -8.50 -12.62 35.69
N TRP A 122 -9.24 -12.59 34.58
CA TRP A 122 -10.32 -11.63 34.37
C TRP A 122 -11.58 -12.09 35.11
N GLN A 123 -12.30 -11.13 35.67
CA GLN A 123 -13.51 -11.39 36.45
C GLN A 123 -14.74 -11.18 35.59
N GLU A 124 -15.74 -12.06 35.72
CA GLU A 124 -17.03 -11.85 35.07
C GLU A 124 -17.85 -10.85 35.87
N ALA A 125 -18.42 -9.86 35.18
CA ALA A 125 -19.30 -8.87 35.78
C ALA A 125 -20.47 -8.56 34.85
N ARG A 126 -21.46 -7.83 35.41
CA ARG A 126 -22.57 -7.27 34.65
C ARG A 126 -22.51 -5.75 34.70
N VAL A 127 -22.40 -5.13 33.54
CA VAL A 127 -22.44 -3.66 33.37
C VAL A 127 -23.58 -3.35 32.41
N ASP A 128 -24.50 -2.47 32.82
CA ASP A 128 -25.69 -2.10 32.05
C ASP A 128 -26.50 -3.32 31.54
N GLY A 129 -26.61 -4.37 32.37
CA GLY A 129 -27.32 -5.61 32.06
C GLY A 129 -26.56 -6.59 31.14
N ARG A 130 -25.38 -6.22 30.65
CA ARG A 130 -24.56 -7.02 29.71
C ARG A 130 -23.50 -7.81 30.46
N ARG A 131 -23.24 -9.05 30.04
CA ARG A 131 -22.15 -9.87 30.60
C ARG A 131 -20.82 -9.45 30.00
N VAL A 132 -19.92 -8.96 30.85
CA VAL A 132 -18.61 -8.42 30.45
C VAL A 132 -17.50 -9.03 31.29
N LEU A 133 -16.28 -9.01 30.76
CA LEU A 133 -15.07 -9.42 31.47
C LEU A 133 -14.33 -8.16 31.93
N ILE A 134 -14.04 -8.04 33.22
CA ILE A 134 -13.23 -6.94 33.75
C ILE A 134 -11.77 -7.36 33.72
N ALA A 135 -10.97 -6.60 32.97
CA ALA A 135 -9.52 -6.69 32.95
C ALA A 135 -8.88 -5.53 33.72
N ALA A 136 -7.67 -5.73 34.24
CA ALA A 136 -6.97 -4.71 35.01
C ALA A 136 -6.65 -3.46 34.15
N ASP A 137 -6.12 -3.68 32.95
CA ASP A 137 -5.53 -2.66 32.09
C ASP A 137 -5.79 -2.91 30.58
N ARG A 138 -6.69 -3.83 30.24
CA ARG A 138 -7.01 -4.19 28.84
C ARG A 138 -8.45 -3.86 28.46
N GLY A 139 -8.63 -3.38 27.23
CA GLY A 139 -9.92 -3.02 26.64
C GLY A 139 -10.12 -1.50 26.54
N PRO A 140 -11.29 -1.04 26.06
CA PRO A 140 -12.46 -1.83 25.64
C PRO A 140 -12.17 -2.65 24.38
N ALA A 141 -12.58 -3.93 24.37
CA ALA A 141 -12.41 -4.82 23.23
C ALA A 141 -13.30 -6.06 23.32
N VAL A 142 -13.61 -6.69 22.18
CA VAL A 142 -14.25 -8.02 22.13
C VAL A 142 -13.18 -9.13 22.07
N THR A 143 -13.32 -10.15 22.91
CA THR A 143 -12.49 -11.36 22.88
C THR A 143 -13.30 -12.63 22.59
N GLY A 144 -12.68 -13.59 21.91
CA GLY A 144 -13.16 -14.98 21.80
C GLY A 144 -13.89 -15.30 20.51
N VAL A 145 -13.36 -16.24 19.72
CA VAL A 145 -13.81 -16.51 18.33
C VAL A 145 -15.27 -16.99 18.24
N LEU A 146 -15.61 -18.09 18.93
CA LEU A 146 -16.94 -18.70 18.85
C LEU A 146 -17.91 -18.22 19.93
N ARG A 147 -17.37 -17.65 21.02
CA ARG A 147 -18.13 -17.15 22.16
C ARG A 147 -17.60 -15.75 22.48
N PRO A 148 -17.98 -14.74 21.69
CA PRO A 148 -17.52 -13.38 21.90
C PRO A 148 -17.98 -12.87 23.28
N ARG A 149 -17.04 -12.22 23.97
CA ARG A 149 -17.26 -11.57 25.27
C ARG A 149 -16.61 -10.18 25.23
N ILE A 150 -17.35 -9.19 25.68
CA ILE A 150 -16.85 -7.81 25.79
C ILE A 150 -15.93 -7.74 27.01
N VAL A 151 -14.73 -7.20 26.83
CA VAL A 151 -13.72 -6.98 27.86
C VAL A 151 -13.63 -5.48 28.13
N LEU A 152 -13.76 -5.10 29.39
CA LEU A 152 -13.67 -3.71 29.83
C LEU A 152 -12.54 -3.57 30.85
N PRO A 153 -11.75 -2.50 30.79
CA PRO A 153 -10.76 -2.22 31.82
C PRO A 153 -11.43 -1.68 33.08
N ARG A 154 -10.82 -1.84 34.26
CA ARG A 154 -11.39 -1.39 35.55
C ARG A 154 -11.80 0.08 35.57
N TRP A 155 -10.97 0.97 35.00
CA TRP A 155 -11.26 2.41 34.95
C TRP A 155 -12.52 2.75 34.13
N PHE A 156 -13.02 1.83 33.31
CA PHE A 156 -14.21 2.03 32.50
C PHE A 156 -15.49 2.11 33.35
N GLU A 157 -15.47 1.54 34.56
CA GLU A 157 -16.55 1.64 35.54
C GLU A 157 -16.75 3.05 36.11
N GLU A 158 -15.78 3.94 35.94
CA GLU A 158 -15.82 5.32 36.43
C GLU A 158 -16.42 6.29 35.40
N LEU A 159 -16.61 5.84 34.15
CA LEU A 159 -17.07 6.68 33.04
C LEU A 159 -18.56 7.03 33.16
N ALA A 160 -18.96 8.28 32.93
CA ALA A 160 -20.37 8.69 32.96
C ALA A 160 -21.25 7.84 32.02
N GLY A 161 -22.46 7.49 32.48
CA GLY A 161 -23.32 6.48 31.84
C GLY A 161 -23.58 6.66 30.35
N GLY A 162 -23.74 7.90 29.87
CA GLY A 162 -23.93 8.18 28.44
C GLY A 162 -22.74 7.80 27.55
N HIS A 163 -21.52 8.02 28.02
CA HIS A 163 -20.30 7.65 27.28
C HIS A 163 -20.04 6.13 27.34
N ARG A 164 -20.38 5.51 28.48
CA ARG A 164 -20.28 4.06 28.68
C ARG A 164 -21.20 3.30 27.75
N ALA A 165 -22.46 3.72 27.66
CA ALA A 165 -23.47 3.11 26.79
C ALA A 165 -23.07 3.17 25.31
N PHE A 166 -22.46 4.28 24.86
CA PHE A 166 -21.98 4.42 23.50
C PHE A 166 -20.87 3.42 23.16
N VAL A 167 -19.86 3.29 24.03
CA VAL A 167 -18.77 2.34 23.81
C VAL A 167 -19.28 0.89 23.87
N LEU A 168 -20.18 0.57 24.79
CA LEU A 168 -20.78 -0.76 24.84
C LEU A 168 -21.61 -1.08 23.59
N LEU A 169 -22.32 -0.10 23.04
CA LEU A 169 -23.03 -0.24 21.77
C LEU A 169 -22.05 -0.49 20.60
N HIS A 170 -20.92 0.22 20.60
CA HIS A 170 -19.86 0.03 19.61
C HIS A 170 -19.24 -1.39 19.69
N GLU A 171 -18.90 -1.87 20.89
CA GLU A 171 -18.38 -3.24 21.07
C GLU A 171 -19.41 -4.32 20.69
N GLU A 172 -20.70 -4.08 20.91
CA GLU A 172 -21.75 -5.00 20.45
C GLU A 172 -21.88 -5.07 18.94
N GLU A 173 -21.62 -3.97 18.24
CA GLU A 173 -21.65 -3.96 16.78
C GLU A 173 -20.54 -4.83 16.20
N HIS A 174 -19.35 -4.86 16.83
CA HIS A 174 -18.28 -5.79 16.47
C HIS A 174 -18.69 -7.27 16.68
N VAL A 175 -19.49 -7.55 17.71
CA VAL A 175 -20.04 -8.89 17.95
C VAL A 175 -21.07 -9.27 16.89
N LYS A 176 -22.03 -8.38 16.59
CA LYS A 176 -23.08 -8.60 15.59
C LYS A 176 -22.53 -8.69 14.17
N GLY A 177 -21.56 -7.85 13.84
CA GLY A 177 -20.88 -7.82 12.56
C GLY A 177 -19.95 -9.01 12.29
N GLY A 178 -19.73 -9.88 13.30
CA GLY A 178 -18.94 -11.10 13.14
C GLY A 178 -17.43 -10.89 13.12
N ASP A 179 -16.93 -9.72 13.54
CA ASP A 179 -15.49 -9.38 13.48
C ASP A 179 -14.63 -10.36 14.25
N THR A 180 -15.19 -10.93 15.32
CA THR A 180 -14.51 -11.92 16.15
C THR A 180 -14.17 -13.22 15.41
N ILE A 181 -14.83 -13.49 14.27
CA ILE A 181 -14.54 -14.61 13.35
C ILE A 181 -13.81 -14.10 12.10
N LEU A 182 -14.19 -12.94 11.56
CA LEU A 182 -13.58 -12.41 10.34
C LEU A 182 -12.09 -12.04 10.54
N LEU A 183 -11.75 -11.35 11.63
CA LEU A 183 -10.37 -10.99 11.97
C LEU A 183 -9.42 -12.19 12.06
N PRO A 184 -9.74 -13.28 12.79
CA PRO A 184 -8.85 -14.42 12.84
C PRO A 184 -8.77 -15.19 11.52
N VAL A 185 -9.84 -15.23 10.72
CA VAL A 185 -9.81 -15.85 9.38
C VAL A 185 -8.92 -15.03 8.44
N ALA A 186 -9.11 -13.71 8.38
CA ALA A 186 -8.27 -12.82 7.60
C ALA A 186 -6.80 -12.94 8.02
N LEU A 187 -6.51 -12.95 9.32
CA LEU A 187 -5.16 -13.12 9.85
C LEU A 187 -4.54 -14.48 9.46
N ALA A 188 -5.34 -15.55 9.40
CA ALA A 188 -4.88 -16.85 8.93
C ALA A 188 -4.53 -16.81 7.43
N LEU A 189 -5.34 -16.15 6.61
CA LEU A 189 -5.10 -15.98 5.17
C LEU A 189 -3.83 -15.14 4.90
N VAL A 190 -3.63 -14.05 5.65
CA VAL A 190 -2.39 -13.26 5.57
C VAL A 190 -1.19 -14.08 6.04
N SER A 191 -1.36 -14.94 7.07
CA SER A 191 -0.28 -15.85 7.53
C SER A 191 0.12 -16.87 6.47
N PHE A 192 -0.80 -17.26 5.59
CA PHE A 192 -0.49 -18.12 4.46
C PHE A 192 0.22 -17.38 3.32
N THR A 193 -0.05 -16.09 3.12
CA THR A 193 0.55 -15.28 2.04
C THR A 193 1.20 -14.00 2.58
N PRO A 194 2.22 -14.11 3.46
CA PRO A 194 2.77 -12.94 4.15
C PRO A 194 3.44 -11.93 3.20
N TRP A 195 3.86 -12.39 2.03
CA TRP A 195 4.51 -11.62 0.97
C TRP A 195 3.51 -10.89 0.05
N ASN A 196 2.21 -11.20 0.11
CA ASN A 196 1.21 -10.59 -0.76
C ASN A 196 0.64 -9.29 -0.14
N PRO A 197 0.99 -8.10 -0.64
CA PRO A 197 0.54 -6.84 -0.05
C PRO A 197 -0.99 -6.64 -0.12
N PHE A 198 -1.65 -7.27 -1.11
CA PHE A 198 -3.10 -7.13 -1.27
C PHE A 198 -3.88 -7.85 -0.17
N THR A 199 -3.39 -8.98 0.35
CA THR A 199 -4.06 -9.65 1.48
C THR A 199 -3.93 -8.84 2.77
N TRP A 200 -2.82 -8.13 2.96
CA TRP A 200 -2.67 -7.15 4.05
C TRP A 200 -3.65 -5.99 3.89
N LEU A 201 -3.74 -5.40 2.69
CA LEU A 201 -4.68 -4.32 2.40
C LEU A 201 -6.13 -4.76 2.61
N GLN A 202 -6.51 -5.92 2.06
CA GLN A 202 -7.84 -6.51 2.19
C GLN A 202 -8.18 -6.72 3.67
N SER A 203 -7.24 -7.21 4.49
CA SER A 203 -7.46 -7.39 5.94
C SER A 203 -7.61 -6.07 6.72
N GLY A 204 -6.92 -5.00 6.29
CA GLY A 204 -6.99 -3.68 6.93
C GLY A 204 -8.21 -2.86 6.52
N ALA A 205 -8.55 -2.86 5.22
CA ALA A 205 -9.69 -2.16 4.66
C ALA A 205 -11.03 -2.68 5.21
N SER A 206 -11.12 -3.99 5.46
CA SER A 206 -12.37 -4.66 5.78
C SER A 206 -12.75 -4.71 7.26
N LEU A 207 -11.80 -4.51 8.18
CA LEU A 207 -12.03 -4.80 9.61
C LEU A 207 -11.68 -3.66 10.57
N GLY A 208 -10.92 -2.65 10.12
CA GLY A 208 -10.58 -1.47 10.94
C GLY A 208 -11.35 -0.20 10.57
N LEU A 209 -11.79 -0.06 9.32
CA LEU A 209 -12.41 1.19 8.81
C LEU A 209 -13.93 1.10 8.65
N ALA A 210 -14.47 -0.08 8.33
CA ALA A 210 -15.91 -0.27 8.11
C ALA A 210 -16.76 -0.13 9.39
N ALA A 211 -16.21 -0.45 10.57
CA ALA A 211 -16.92 -0.29 11.84
C ALA A 211 -17.00 1.18 12.33
N PHE A 212 -16.16 2.07 11.80
CA PHE A 212 -16.02 3.45 12.28
C PHE A 212 -16.67 4.50 11.36
N SER A 213 -17.11 4.12 10.15
CA SER A 213 -17.66 5.08 9.18
C SER A 213 -19.17 5.34 9.28
N GLU A 214 -19.90 4.68 10.20
CA GLU A 214 -21.37 4.62 10.11
C GLU A 214 -22.15 5.67 10.89
N ARG A 215 -21.54 6.56 11.71
CA ARG A 215 -22.30 7.64 12.38
C ARG A 215 -21.58 9.00 12.45
N PRO A 216 -22.16 10.08 11.90
CA PRO A 216 -21.62 11.43 12.04
C PRO A 216 -21.79 11.90 13.49
N GLY A 217 -20.68 11.96 14.24
CA GLY A 217 -20.62 12.38 15.64
C GLY A 217 -19.62 11.61 16.52
N ALA A 218 -19.18 10.42 16.09
CA ALA A 218 -18.27 9.56 16.86
C ALA A 218 -16.79 10.01 16.83
N ALA A 219 -16.38 10.78 15.82
CA ALA A 219 -14.96 11.08 15.52
C ALA A 219 -14.22 11.93 16.59
N ALA A 220 -14.95 12.76 17.34
CA ALA A 220 -14.34 13.60 18.39
C ALA A 220 -14.07 12.82 19.69
N LEU A 221 -14.96 11.90 20.04
CA LEU A 221 -14.83 11.04 21.22
C LEU A 221 -13.86 9.88 20.96
N GLU A 222 -13.83 9.38 19.72
CA GLU A 222 -12.87 8.41 19.18
C GLU A 222 -11.43 8.88 19.39
N ARG A 223 -11.11 10.13 19.01
CA ARG A 223 -9.78 10.71 19.22
C ARG A 223 -9.38 10.74 20.70
N ARG A 224 -10.35 10.96 21.60
CA ARG A 224 -10.13 10.95 23.06
C ARG A 224 -9.94 9.54 23.61
N ILE A 225 -10.73 8.56 23.17
CA ILE A 225 -10.61 7.15 23.61
C ILE A 225 -9.32 6.53 23.09
N VAL A 226 -8.97 6.75 21.82
CA VAL A 226 -7.70 6.28 21.23
C VAL A 226 -6.51 7.01 21.86
N ALA A 227 -6.56 8.32 22.09
CA ALA A 227 -5.50 9.03 22.81
C ALA A 227 -5.32 8.54 24.27
N MET A 228 -6.40 8.12 24.94
CA MET A 228 -6.37 7.59 26.30
C MET A 228 -5.97 6.10 26.39
N THR A 229 -6.19 5.29 25.34
CA THR A 229 -5.93 3.84 25.37
C THR A 229 -4.66 3.42 24.64
N HIS A 230 -4.05 4.30 23.83
CA HIS A 230 -2.89 3.91 23.03
C HIS A 230 -1.59 3.98 23.84
N ARG A 231 -1.16 2.84 24.40
CA ARG A 231 0.29 2.60 24.58
C ARG A 231 0.88 2.53 23.18
N ARG A 232 1.65 3.55 22.80
CA ARG A 232 2.30 3.67 21.49
C ARG A 232 3.30 2.54 21.30
N THR A 233 2.90 1.42 20.72
CA THR A 233 3.82 0.34 20.33
C THR A 233 4.66 0.83 19.16
N ARG A 234 5.89 1.28 19.46
CA ARG A 234 6.93 1.77 18.53
C ARG A 234 7.37 0.75 17.45
N TRP A 235 6.71 -0.41 17.37
CA TRP A 235 7.04 -1.52 16.48
C TRP A 235 6.21 -1.59 15.20
N GLY A 236 5.13 -0.80 15.05
CA GLY A 236 4.33 -0.80 13.82
C GLY A 236 5.14 -0.39 12.58
N SER A 237 5.93 0.68 12.70
CA SER A 237 6.82 1.17 11.64
C SER A 237 8.00 0.22 11.39
N PHE A 238 8.51 -0.43 12.44
CA PHE A 238 9.62 -1.37 12.33
C PHE A 238 9.23 -2.65 11.56
N ARG A 239 7.98 -3.10 11.70
CA ARG A 239 7.45 -4.27 10.96
C ARG A 239 7.25 -3.96 9.47
N ALA A 240 6.76 -2.78 9.14
CA ALA A 240 6.63 -2.34 7.75
C ALA A 240 8.00 -2.19 7.08
N VAL A 241 8.97 -1.54 7.75
CA VAL A 241 10.34 -1.40 7.22
C VAL A 241 11.02 -2.75 7.08
N MET A 242 10.94 -3.62 8.09
CA MET A 242 11.56 -4.95 8.07
C MET A 242 10.97 -5.86 6.97
N LEU A 243 9.65 -5.84 6.77
CA LEU A 243 8.99 -6.60 5.69
C LEU A 243 9.33 -6.02 4.31
N THR A 244 9.48 -4.70 4.19
CA THR A 244 9.87 -4.05 2.93
C THR A 244 11.34 -4.35 2.60
N THR A 245 12.23 -4.38 3.60
CA THR A 245 13.63 -4.75 3.40
C THR A 245 13.80 -6.23 3.07
N ILE A 246 12.99 -7.11 3.66
CA ILE A 246 13.01 -8.54 3.32
C ILE A 246 12.45 -8.77 1.91
N ALA A 247 11.36 -8.07 1.53
CA ALA A 247 10.82 -8.13 0.17
C ALA A 247 11.79 -7.54 -0.87
N ALA A 248 12.49 -6.45 -0.55
CA ALA A 248 13.51 -5.86 -1.41
C ALA A 248 14.77 -6.75 -1.53
N ALA A 249 15.19 -7.41 -0.45
CA ALA A 249 16.28 -8.37 -0.48
C ALA A 249 15.92 -9.61 -1.30
N ILE A 250 14.69 -10.11 -1.20
CA ILE A 250 14.19 -11.23 -2.02
C ILE A 250 14.05 -10.81 -3.50
N ALA A 251 13.60 -9.59 -3.79
CA ALA A 251 13.54 -9.06 -5.15
C ALA A 251 14.95 -8.86 -5.75
N ALA A 252 15.93 -8.41 -4.95
CA ALA A 252 17.33 -8.29 -5.36
C ALA A 252 17.99 -9.66 -5.56
N GLN A 253 17.58 -10.70 -4.83
CA GLN A 253 18.05 -12.07 -5.04
C GLN A 253 17.34 -12.77 -6.23
N ALA A 254 16.09 -12.38 -6.54
CA ALA A 254 15.29 -12.91 -7.65
C ALA A 254 15.60 -12.22 -8.99
N CYS A 255 16.05 -10.98 -8.97
CA CYS A 255 16.86 -10.40 -10.03
C CYS A 255 18.27 -10.97 -9.91
N GLY A 256 18.44 -12.24 -10.28
CA GLY A 256 19.76 -12.76 -10.61
C GLY A 256 20.38 -11.80 -11.62
N VAL A 257 21.42 -11.09 -11.19
CA VAL A 257 22.39 -10.51 -12.11
C VAL A 257 22.96 -11.72 -12.84
N GLU A 258 22.44 -11.97 -14.03
CA GLU A 258 23.04 -12.89 -14.98
C GLU A 258 24.48 -12.43 -15.16
N ASP A 259 25.43 -13.29 -14.79
CA ASP A 259 26.83 -13.09 -15.16
C ASP A 259 26.87 -12.82 -16.67
N PRO A 260 27.66 -11.83 -17.13
CA PRO A 260 27.74 -11.52 -18.55
C PRO A 260 28.16 -12.78 -19.29
N MET A 261 27.34 -13.15 -20.27
CA MET A 261 27.57 -14.25 -21.21
C MET A 261 29.07 -14.41 -21.52
N THR A 262 29.66 -15.52 -21.08
CA THR A 262 30.82 -16.08 -21.75
C THR A 262 30.37 -16.48 -23.15
N ILE A 263 30.71 -15.66 -24.13
CA ILE A 263 30.59 -16.02 -25.55
C ILE A 263 31.61 -17.14 -25.79
N ASP A 264 31.10 -18.35 -26.02
CA ASP A 264 31.88 -19.47 -26.55
C ASP A 264 32.23 -19.19 -28.02
N GLU A 265 33.50 -19.36 -28.38
CA GLU A 265 34.10 -19.03 -29.68
C GLU A 265 33.69 -19.97 -30.84
N ARG A 266 32.48 -20.53 -30.85
CA ARG A 266 32.07 -21.51 -31.89
C ARG A 266 30.69 -21.30 -32.52
N GLY A 267 30.16 -20.08 -32.46
CA GLY A 267 28.95 -19.68 -33.16
C GLY A 267 29.21 -18.66 -34.26
N ALA A 268 29.99 -19.01 -35.29
CA ALA A 268 30.17 -18.15 -36.45
C ALA A 268 28.85 -18.02 -37.24
N VAL A 269 28.12 -16.94 -37.00
CA VAL A 269 27.17 -16.40 -37.97
C VAL A 269 28.00 -15.68 -39.02
N THR A 270 28.06 -16.23 -40.23
CA THR A 270 28.61 -15.53 -41.40
C THR A 270 27.69 -14.37 -41.75
N VAL A 271 27.97 -13.19 -41.20
CA VAL A 271 27.47 -11.93 -41.71
C VAL A 271 28.37 -11.55 -42.90
N ASP A 272 27.77 -11.46 -44.09
CA ASP A 272 28.44 -10.94 -45.28
C ASP A 272 28.87 -9.49 -45.00
N PRO A 273 30.19 -9.15 -45.05
CA PRO A 273 30.67 -7.80 -44.77
C PRO A 273 30.20 -6.73 -45.78
N ARG A 274 29.41 -7.09 -46.80
CA ARG A 274 29.02 -6.18 -47.89
C ARG A 274 27.72 -5.41 -47.70
N GLN A 275 26.97 -5.60 -46.61
CA GLN A 275 25.84 -4.72 -46.30
C GLN A 275 26.25 -3.62 -45.34
N THR A 276 27.01 -2.66 -45.87
CA THR A 276 27.06 -1.33 -45.30
C THR A 276 25.69 -0.70 -45.56
N ILE A 277 24.92 -0.39 -44.52
CA ILE A 277 23.81 0.56 -44.63
C ILE A 277 24.49 1.92 -44.86
N VAL A 278 24.81 2.20 -46.12
CA VAL A 278 25.23 3.51 -46.58
C VAL A 278 23.96 4.36 -46.51
N PRO A 279 23.92 5.44 -45.71
CA PRO A 279 22.89 6.45 -45.86
C PRO A 279 22.97 6.96 -47.30
N ASP A 280 21.88 6.91 -48.05
CA ASP A 280 21.82 7.19 -49.50
C ASP A 280 22.12 8.67 -49.88
N ASP A 281 22.68 9.45 -48.94
CA ASP A 281 23.17 10.80 -49.17
C ASP A 281 24.20 11.21 -48.08
N PRO A 282 25.49 11.43 -48.43
CA PRO A 282 26.50 11.93 -47.50
C PRO A 282 26.26 13.40 -47.06
N ASN A 283 25.27 14.07 -47.63
CA ASN A 283 24.80 15.41 -47.27
C ASN A 283 23.39 15.44 -46.66
N ALA A 284 22.80 14.28 -46.32
CA ALA A 284 21.58 14.24 -45.53
C ALA A 284 21.85 14.83 -44.14
N THR A 285 21.65 16.13 -44.02
CA THR A 285 21.53 16.82 -42.74
C THR A 285 20.33 16.21 -42.06
N LEU A 286 20.56 15.33 -41.09
CA LEU A 286 19.52 14.93 -40.15
C LEU A 286 18.87 16.23 -39.66
N PRO A 287 17.55 16.42 -39.81
CA PRO A 287 16.91 17.55 -39.16
C PRO A 287 17.30 17.46 -37.68
N PRO A 288 17.74 18.56 -37.04
CA PRO A 288 17.99 18.52 -35.61
C PRO A 288 16.74 17.92 -34.94
N PRO A 289 16.89 17.09 -33.89
CA PRO A 289 15.73 16.64 -33.12
C PRO A 289 14.90 17.89 -32.83
N PRO A 290 13.57 17.88 -32.99
CA PRO A 290 12.81 19.07 -32.73
C PRO A 290 13.05 19.42 -31.27
N ILE A 291 13.89 20.44 -31.03
CA ILE A 291 13.84 21.23 -29.82
C ILE A 291 12.51 21.93 -29.97
N GLU A 292 11.42 21.21 -29.69
CA GLU A 292 10.11 21.81 -29.52
C GLU A 292 10.34 22.78 -28.38
N THR A 293 10.56 24.03 -28.75
CA THR A 293 10.44 25.16 -27.88
C THR A 293 8.95 25.21 -27.58
N ARG A 294 8.48 24.28 -26.71
CA ARG A 294 7.08 24.27 -26.28
C ARG A 294 6.85 25.66 -25.74
N SER A 295 5.90 26.35 -26.38
CA SER A 295 5.62 27.73 -26.04
C SER A 295 5.33 27.81 -24.54
N ALA A 296 5.77 28.88 -23.89
CA ALA A 296 5.55 29.06 -22.45
C ALA A 296 4.08 28.80 -22.07
N GLU A 297 3.14 29.14 -22.96
CA GLU A 297 1.70 28.92 -22.85
C GLU A 297 1.28 27.45 -22.76
N GLU A 298 1.94 26.55 -23.49
CA GLU A 298 1.66 25.12 -23.46
C GLU A 298 2.17 24.48 -22.15
N ILE A 299 3.33 24.91 -21.67
CA ILE A 299 3.88 24.49 -20.38
C ILE A 299 2.99 24.95 -19.22
N ARG A 300 2.29 26.11 -19.33
CA ARG A 300 1.36 26.56 -18.27
C ARG A 300 0.14 25.66 -18.14
N ARG A 301 -0.30 24.99 -19.21
CA ARG A 301 -1.59 24.26 -19.17
C ARG A 301 -1.57 23.05 -18.27
N GLU A 302 -0.43 22.37 -18.13
CA GLU A 302 -0.33 21.14 -17.34
C GLU A 302 1.02 21.03 -16.61
N PRO A 303 1.04 20.52 -15.35
CA PRO A 303 2.27 20.28 -14.61
C PRO A 303 3.21 19.32 -15.36
N THR A 304 4.14 19.89 -16.12
CA THR A 304 5.07 19.15 -16.97
C THR A 304 6.49 19.34 -16.47
N PHE A 305 7.27 18.26 -16.46
CA PHE A 305 8.67 18.30 -16.07
C PHE A 305 9.46 19.18 -17.05
N THR A 306 9.99 20.30 -16.56
CA THR A 306 10.90 21.17 -17.31
C THR A 306 12.29 21.04 -16.68
N PRO A 307 13.32 20.61 -17.43
CA PRO A 307 14.66 20.48 -16.90
C PRO A 307 15.21 21.86 -16.51
N PHE A 308 15.79 21.96 -15.31
CA PHE A 308 16.47 23.15 -14.81
C PHE A 308 17.75 22.74 -14.07
N THR A 309 18.75 23.62 -14.12
CA THR A 309 20.00 23.47 -13.38
C THR A 309 19.94 24.10 -11.99
N VAL A 310 19.10 25.13 -11.80
CA VAL A 310 18.91 25.83 -10.52
C VAL A 310 17.42 25.91 -10.22
N ALA A 311 17.02 25.39 -9.05
CA ALA A 311 15.64 25.38 -8.60
C ALA A 311 15.18 26.77 -8.08
N PRO A 312 13.91 27.13 -8.24
CA PRO A 312 13.35 28.35 -7.68
C PRO A 312 13.23 28.26 -6.15
N GLY A 313 13.73 29.26 -5.43
CA GLY A 313 13.69 29.35 -3.97
C GLY A 313 12.77 30.47 -3.47
N ILE A 314 12.13 30.28 -2.31
CA ILE A 314 11.17 31.25 -1.73
C ILE A 314 11.92 32.47 -1.18
N THR A 315 11.57 33.67 -1.64
CA THR A 315 12.20 34.93 -1.20
C THR A 315 11.45 35.66 -0.08
N ASN A 316 10.13 35.49 0.02
CA ASN A 316 9.29 36.26 0.95
C ASN A 316 8.73 35.41 2.11
N ARG A 317 9.59 34.67 2.80
CA ARG A 317 9.17 33.70 3.83
C ARG A 317 8.36 34.33 4.97
N GLU A 318 8.75 35.50 5.47
CA GLU A 318 8.05 36.15 6.59
C GLU A 318 6.63 36.59 6.22
N GLU A 319 6.48 37.14 5.01
CA GLU A 319 5.19 37.50 4.43
C GLU A 319 4.26 36.29 4.34
N VAL A 320 4.79 35.20 3.76
CA VAL A 320 4.05 33.95 3.61
C VAL A 320 3.60 33.41 4.96
N ILE A 321 4.43 33.46 6.01
CA ILE A 321 4.05 33.03 7.35
C ILE A 321 2.91 33.89 7.92
N ARG A 322 2.93 35.20 7.67
CA ARG A 322 1.86 36.10 8.11
C ARG A 322 0.55 35.74 7.42
N VAL A 323 0.54 35.67 6.09
CA VAL A 323 -0.65 35.30 5.30
C VAL A 323 -1.14 33.91 5.67
N LEU A 324 -0.24 32.95 5.92
CA LEU A 324 -0.58 31.60 6.37
C LEU A 324 -1.34 31.60 7.70
N ARG A 325 -0.96 32.46 8.65
CA ARG A 325 -1.67 32.59 9.93
C ARG A 325 -3.03 33.26 9.77
N GLU A 326 -3.12 34.27 8.91
CA GLU A 326 -4.38 34.98 8.62
C GLU A 326 -5.39 34.08 7.90
N GLN A 327 -4.91 33.22 7.01
CA GLN A 327 -5.74 32.30 6.23
C GLN A 327 -6.01 30.97 6.96
N TYR A 328 -5.45 30.74 8.15
CA TYR A 328 -5.73 29.53 8.93
C TYR A 328 -7.21 29.55 9.35
N PRO A 329 -8.04 28.57 8.94
CA PRO A 329 -9.43 28.49 9.37
C PRO A 329 -9.56 28.50 10.91
N PRO A 330 -10.24 29.49 11.52
CA PRO A 330 -10.28 29.67 12.98
C PRO A 330 -10.77 28.43 13.72
N LEU A 331 -11.82 27.77 13.21
CA LEU A 331 -12.36 26.55 13.82
C LEU A 331 -11.34 25.40 13.86
N LEU A 332 -10.46 25.28 12.88
CA LEU A 332 -9.42 24.26 12.85
C LEU A 332 -8.21 24.65 13.71
N GLN A 333 -7.89 25.93 13.76
CA GLN A 333 -6.85 26.47 14.63
C GLN A 333 -7.21 26.27 16.10
N GLU A 334 -8.43 26.63 16.51
CA GLU A 334 -8.96 26.45 17.88
C GLU A 334 -9.07 24.97 18.26
N ALA A 335 -9.41 24.10 17.30
CA ALA A 335 -9.46 22.65 17.50
C ALA A 335 -8.08 21.98 17.53
N GLY A 336 -6.99 22.73 17.30
CA GLY A 336 -5.63 22.19 17.24
C GLY A 336 -5.41 21.21 16.10
N VAL A 337 -6.06 21.43 14.95
CA VAL A 337 -5.98 20.58 13.76
C VAL A 337 -5.07 21.22 12.71
N GLY A 338 -3.85 20.67 12.56
CA GLY A 338 -2.89 21.05 11.52
C GLY A 338 -2.88 20.10 10.32
N GLY A 339 -2.07 20.40 9.31
CA GLY A 339 -1.98 19.59 8.09
C GLY A 339 -0.91 20.09 7.13
N THR A 340 -0.50 19.25 6.17
CA THR A 340 0.39 19.65 5.08
C THR A 340 -0.30 19.43 3.75
N VAL A 341 -0.44 20.51 2.98
CA VAL A 341 -1.01 20.50 1.62
C VAL A 341 0.16 20.63 0.63
N ARG A 342 0.23 19.78 -0.39
CA ARG A 342 1.20 19.99 -1.49
C ARG A 342 0.52 20.74 -2.63
N VAL A 343 1.21 21.76 -3.13
CA VAL A 343 0.69 22.67 -4.13
C VAL A 343 1.70 22.79 -5.27
N TYR A 344 1.21 22.66 -6.50
CA TYR A 344 1.94 23.01 -7.71
C TYR A 344 1.89 24.51 -7.95
N PHE A 345 3.04 25.10 -8.22
CA PHE A 345 3.22 26.51 -8.58
C PHE A 345 3.83 26.58 -9.97
N PHE A 346 3.18 27.31 -10.87
CA PHE A 346 3.80 27.70 -12.13
C PHE A 346 4.55 29.02 -11.91
N VAL A 347 5.87 28.93 -11.92
CA VAL A 347 6.78 30.05 -11.70
C VAL A 347 7.31 30.50 -13.06
N ASN A 348 7.08 31.76 -13.42
CA ASN A 348 7.58 32.31 -14.66
C ASN A 348 9.08 32.67 -14.59
N GLU A 349 9.64 33.12 -15.71
CA GLU A 349 11.04 33.53 -15.85
C GLU A 349 11.48 34.65 -14.89
N ARG A 350 10.53 35.37 -14.27
CA ARG A 350 10.77 36.44 -13.31
C ARG A 350 10.65 35.98 -11.85
N GLY A 351 10.30 34.72 -11.60
CA GLY A 351 10.07 34.19 -10.25
C GLY A 351 8.68 34.47 -9.66
N LEU A 352 7.73 34.92 -10.49
CA LEU A 352 6.35 35.19 -10.07
C LEU A 352 5.47 33.96 -10.31
N VAL A 353 4.54 33.73 -9.38
CA VAL A 353 3.53 32.67 -9.50
C VAL A 353 2.39 33.17 -10.36
N GLU A 354 2.10 32.47 -11.47
CA GLU A 354 0.98 32.82 -12.35
C GLU A 354 -0.16 31.82 -12.26
N GLN A 355 0.13 30.57 -11.92
CA GLN A 355 -0.88 29.53 -11.75
C GLN A 355 -0.56 28.62 -10.57
N VAL A 356 -1.61 28.20 -9.88
CA VAL A 356 -1.53 27.33 -8.71
C VAL A 356 -2.49 26.16 -8.91
N ARG A 357 -2.06 24.94 -8.55
CA ARG A 357 -2.91 23.75 -8.56
C ARG A 357 -2.67 22.89 -7.33
N LEU A 358 -3.70 22.21 -6.86
CA LEU A 358 -3.58 21.23 -5.78
C LEU A 358 -2.88 19.97 -6.30
N ASP A 359 -1.77 19.58 -5.65
CA ASP A 359 -1.03 18.33 -5.92
C ASP A 359 -1.54 17.21 -4.99
N ARG A 360 -1.56 17.49 -3.68
CA ARG A 360 -2.02 16.56 -2.65
C ARG A 360 -2.73 17.29 -1.52
N SER A 361 -3.96 16.86 -1.25
CA SER A 361 -4.77 17.34 -0.12
C SER A 361 -4.15 16.96 1.23
N SER A 362 -4.37 17.80 2.25
CA SER A 362 -4.04 17.46 3.65
C SER A 362 -5.08 16.54 4.30
N GLY A 363 -6.15 16.14 3.59
CA GLY A 363 -7.29 15.41 4.14
C GLY A 363 -8.37 16.31 4.78
N HIS A 364 -8.21 17.64 4.68
CA HIS A 364 -9.15 18.63 5.22
C HIS A 364 -9.43 19.70 4.14
N PRO A 365 -10.63 19.72 3.53
CA PRO A 365 -10.93 20.65 2.43
C PRO A 365 -10.71 22.13 2.79
N ALA A 366 -11.00 22.53 4.03
CA ALA A 366 -10.78 23.90 4.48
C ALA A 366 -9.29 24.28 4.58
N LEU A 367 -8.40 23.33 4.86
CA LEU A 367 -6.95 23.58 4.82
C LEU A 367 -6.43 23.61 3.39
N ASP A 368 -7.02 22.81 2.49
CA ASP A 368 -6.67 22.82 1.07
C ASP A 368 -7.04 24.16 0.42
N GLU A 369 -8.23 24.68 0.70
CA GLU A 369 -8.68 25.99 0.25
C GLU A 369 -7.81 27.12 0.82
N ALA A 370 -7.52 27.07 2.12
CA ALA A 370 -6.61 28.01 2.76
C ALA A 370 -5.21 27.96 2.14
N ALA A 371 -4.68 26.77 1.82
CA ALA A 371 -3.38 26.61 1.17
C ALA A 371 -3.37 27.24 -0.23
N LEU A 372 -4.43 27.07 -1.02
CA LEU A 372 -4.55 27.69 -2.35
C LEU A 372 -4.63 29.22 -2.25
N ASN A 373 -5.32 29.76 -1.23
CA ASN A 373 -5.37 31.20 -0.99
C ASN A 373 -4.00 31.76 -0.58
N VAL A 374 -3.24 31.03 0.24
CA VAL A 374 -1.88 31.44 0.65
C VAL A 374 -0.88 31.30 -0.50
N ALA A 375 -1.08 30.34 -1.40
CA ALA A 375 -0.18 30.07 -2.52
C ALA A 375 0.03 31.30 -3.43
N GLY A 376 -0.99 32.14 -3.62
CA GLY A 376 -0.87 33.38 -4.39
C GLY A 376 0.09 34.42 -3.78
N ALA A 377 0.37 34.34 -2.47
CA ALA A 377 1.31 35.24 -1.80
C ALA A 377 2.78 34.82 -1.98
N TYR A 378 3.08 33.64 -2.53
CA TYR A 378 4.45 33.17 -2.69
C TYR A 378 5.20 33.95 -3.77
N ARG A 379 6.44 34.31 -3.48
CA ARG A 379 7.42 34.80 -4.46
C ARG A 379 8.64 33.90 -4.46
N PHE A 380 9.12 33.60 -5.66
CA PHE A 380 10.25 32.72 -5.88
C PHE A 380 11.39 33.46 -6.59
N THR A 381 12.59 32.90 -6.53
CA THR A 381 13.64 33.21 -7.52
C THR A 381 13.31 32.50 -8.83
N ALA A 382 13.73 33.06 -9.96
CA ALA A 382 13.56 32.40 -11.26
C ALA A 382 14.32 31.07 -11.30
N ALA A 383 13.72 30.05 -11.91
CA ALA A 383 14.44 28.83 -12.25
C ALA A 383 15.36 29.09 -13.44
N ARG A 384 16.52 28.42 -13.47
CA ARG A 384 17.50 28.59 -14.56
C ARG A 384 17.93 27.26 -15.15
N ASN A 385 18.04 27.20 -16.47
CA ASN A 385 18.67 26.11 -17.20
C ASN A 385 19.94 26.63 -17.89
N GLY A 386 21.10 26.41 -17.27
CA GLY A 386 22.30 27.17 -17.60
C GLY A 386 22.16 28.63 -17.15
N ASP A 387 22.40 29.58 -18.06
CA ASP A 387 22.27 31.02 -17.82
C ASP A 387 20.87 31.56 -18.09
N ASP A 388 20.02 30.78 -18.78
CA ASP A 388 18.71 31.23 -19.22
C ASP A 388 17.63 30.99 -18.15
N PRO A 389 16.82 32.02 -17.80
CA PRO A 389 15.66 31.82 -16.96
C PRO A 389 14.58 31.04 -17.72
N VAL A 390 14.00 30.04 -17.07
CA VAL A 390 12.98 29.18 -17.69
C VAL A 390 11.71 29.14 -16.83
N PRO A 391 10.51 29.19 -17.44
CA PRO A 391 9.27 28.99 -16.71
C PRO A 391 9.11 27.52 -16.32
N VAL A 392 8.68 27.23 -15.09
CA VAL A 392 8.63 25.85 -14.57
C VAL A 392 7.51 25.62 -13.59
N TRP A 393 6.99 24.39 -13.58
CA TRP A 393 6.14 23.86 -12.52
C TRP A 393 6.97 23.28 -11.37
N VAL A 394 6.72 23.74 -10.14
CA VAL A 394 7.35 23.21 -8.92
C VAL A 394 6.31 22.85 -7.87
N SER A 395 6.58 21.81 -7.08
CA SER A 395 5.68 21.34 -6.01
C SER A 395 6.29 21.66 -4.65
N PHE A 396 5.63 22.50 -3.85
CA PHE A 396 6.05 22.85 -2.49
C PHE A 396 4.99 22.47 -1.45
N PRO A 397 5.39 21.99 -0.26
CA PRO A 397 4.48 21.75 0.84
C PRO A 397 4.15 23.05 1.61
N ILE A 398 2.87 23.28 1.86
CA ILE A 398 2.36 24.31 2.78
C ILE A 398 1.89 23.61 4.05
N THR A 399 2.54 23.90 5.18
CA THR A 399 2.25 23.23 6.46
C THR A 399 1.60 24.17 7.46
N PHE A 400 0.38 23.84 7.87
CA PHE A 400 -0.32 24.46 9.00
C PHE A 400 0.10 23.77 10.29
N GLN A 401 0.88 24.47 11.11
CA GLN A 401 1.32 23.99 12.41
C GLN A 401 0.45 24.60 13.52
N VAL A 402 0.09 23.76 14.48
CA VAL A 402 -0.57 24.15 15.73
C VAL A 402 0.53 24.30 16.78
N ARG A 403 0.48 25.36 17.57
CA ARG A 403 1.41 25.59 18.68
C ARG A 403 0.89 25.02 19.98
#